data_AF-A0A2G5TZE7-F1
#
_entry.id   AF-A0A2G5TZE7-F1
#
_cell.length_a   1.000
_cell.length_b   1.000
_cell.length_c   1.000
_cell.angle_alpha   90.00
_cell.angle_beta   90.00
_cell.angle_gamma   90.00
#
_symmetry.space_group_name_H-M   'P 1'
#
loop_
_entity.id
_entity.type
_entity.pdbx_description
1 polymer ?
#
loop_
_entity_poly.entity_id
_entity_poly.type
_entity_poly.pdbx_seq_one_letter_code
_entity_poly.pdbx_strand_id
1 'polypeptide(L)'
;MIQIDEACQLPECTLLSLLRSFPNANYGLIGDIKQLPPFCEEKLKGKLKDYGVGNTMERAIEKKMFPEAIFRYVYRCHPKITELLSELFYDGNLISGVQEDQRNEFMRKRPDFWPNPHYPIILVDNQDPAYKIGTSCGNVTEKILVEQIVEDLLKERDGYQLKKSDIGVISFYSGQTAILSEAFSDTDGVKCDAFRGSERKINPFYSDQTESLSDASSDTDDDVADSFRDTGVKCGTVDAFQGSEKEVIILCCTNERISEFMQLSNRLNVAMSRAKQATIIIGNSIGLCEAKYWKDIVKKVEENGCVADTTKFPFYVSTEQKEDEKDKIVFETDEDEEDDDIETDFEIDFENLFIFETPEPEMPSGQQKW
;
A
#
# COMPACT_ATOMS: atom_id res chain seq x y z
N MET A 1 -25.46 21.62 10.89
CA MET A 1 -24.07 21.51 10.42
C MET A 1 -24.03 20.35 9.45
N ILE A 2 -23.42 20.53 8.27
CA ILE A 2 -23.23 19.49 7.26
C ILE A 2 -21.73 19.27 7.16
N GLN A 3 -21.28 18.04 7.39
CA GLN A 3 -19.88 17.67 7.25
C GLN A 3 -19.76 16.70 6.09
N ILE A 4 -18.82 16.96 5.21
CA ILE A 4 -18.56 16.15 4.01
C ILE A 4 -17.15 15.58 4.17
N ASP A 5 -17.06 14.28 4.28
CA ASP A 5 -15.80 13.55 4.22
C ASP A 5 -15.45 13.22 2.76
N GLU A 6 -14.16 13.06 2.47
CA GLU A 6 -13.63 12.90 1.11
C GLU A 6 -14.11 14.00 0.14
N ALA A 7 -14.26 15.23 0.64
CA ALA A 7 -14.78 16.39 -0.08
C ALA A 7 -13.93 16.79 -1.30
N CYS A 8 -12.68 16.32 -1.40
CA CYS A 8 -11.86 16.47 -2.60
C CYS A 8 -12.43 15.73 -3.82
N GLN A 9 -13.27 14.72 -3.62
CA GLN A 9 -13.97 14.02 -4.70
C GLN A 9 -15.34 14.62 -5.02
N LEU A 10 -15.82 15.60 -4.25
CA LEU A 10 -17.15 16.17 -4.43
C LEU A 10 -17.18 17.05 -5.70
N PRO A 11 -18.02 16.71 -6.70
CA PRO A 11 -18.19 17.58 -7.86
C PRO A 11 -18.81 18.93 -7.47
N GLU A 12 -18.37 20.00 -8.13
CA GLU A 12 -18.85 21.36 -7.85
C GLU A 12 -20.38 21.49 -7.98
N CYS A 13 -20.99 20.84 -8.98
CA CYS A 13 -22.44 20.85 -9.15
C CYS A 13 -23.19 20.24 -7.96
N THR A 14 -22.63 19.20 -7.33
CA THR A 14 -23.19 18.55 -6.15
C THR A 14 -23.10 19.48 -4.94
N LEU A 15 -21.95 20.14 -4.75
CA LEU A 15 -21.79 21.12 -3.69
C LEU A 15 -22.77 22.29 -3.85
N LEU A 16 -22.92 22.85 -5.05
CA LEU A 16 -23.87 23.93 -5.34
C LEU A 16 -25.31 23.51 -5.02
N SER A 17 -25.66 22.26 -5.33
CA SER A 17 -26.98 21.69 -5.02
C SER A 17 -27.18 21.59 -3.50
N LEU A 18 -26.16 21.14 -2.75
CA LEU A 18 -26.21 21.10 -1.28
C LEU A 18 -26.33 22.49 -0.66
N LEU A 19 -25.56 23.46 -1.14
CA LEU A 19 -25.63 24.86 -0.70
C LEU A 19 -27.02 25.47 -0.94
N ARG A 20 -27.65 25.14 -2.07
CA ARG A 20 -29.01 25.58 -2.38
C ARG A 20 -30.06 24.92 -1.50
N SER A 21 -29.94 23.62 -1.25
CA SER A 21 -30.91 22.86 -0.45
C SER A 21 -30.85 23.21 1.03
N PHE A 22 -29.67 23.58 1.55
CA PHE A 22 -29.46 23.86 2.96
C PHE A 22 -28.75 25.21 3.19
N PRO A 23 -29.35 26.35 2.78
CA PRO A 23 -28.68 27.65 2.72
C PRO A 23 -28.22 28.20 4.08
N ASN A 24 -28.80 27.71 5.18
CA ASN A 24 -28.48 28.15 6.54
C ASN A 24 -27.58 27.14 7.30
N ALA A 25 -27.08 26.09 6.62
CA ALA A 25 -26.20 25.13 7.25
C ALA A 25 -24.76 25.65 7.32
N ASN A 26 -24.06 25.36 8.41
CA ASN A 26 -22.60 25.46 8.48
C ASN A 26 -21.99 24.22 7.82
N TYR A 27 -21.05 24.41 6.89
CA TYR A 27 -20.40 23.35 6.14
C TYR A 27 -18.97 23.10 6.64
N GLY A 28 -18.62 21.84 6.87
CA GLY A 28 -17.26 21.39 7.08
C GLY A 28 -16.85 20.46 5.93
N LEU A 29 -15.76 20.79 5.24
CA LEU A 29 -15.21 19.98 4.16
C LEU A 29 -13.93 19.32 4.66
N ILE A 30 -13.88 17.99 4.63
CA ILE A 30 -12.73 17.19 5.04
C ILE A 30 -12.30 16.38 3.83
N GLY A 31 -11.00 16.34 3.56
CA GLY A 31 -10.46 15.63 2.42
C GLY A 31 -9.01 16.00 2.18
N ASP A 32 -8.45 15.40 1.14
CA ASP A 32 -7.05 15.55 0.77
C ASP A 32 -6.92 15.85 -0.71
N ILE A 33 -6.43 17.04 -1.04
CA ILE A 33 -6.25 17.49 -2.43
C ILE A 33 -5.12 16.76 -3.16
N LYS A 34 -4.24 16.05 -2.42
CA LYS A 34 -3.19 15.19 -2.98
C LYS A 34 -3.68 13.76 -3.25
N GLN A 35 -4.94 13.43 -2.93
CA GLN A 35 -5.61 12.17 -3.27
C GLN A 35 -6.60 12.37 -4.43
N LEU A 36 -7.54 11.45 -4.67
CA LEU A 36 -8.35 11.46 -5.90
C LEU A 36 -9.19 12.75 -6.01
N PRO A 37 -9.12 13.45 -7.17
CA PRO A 37 -10.00 14.58 -7.46
C PRO A 37 -11.40 14.07 -7.83
N PRO A 38 -12.39 14.96 -8.05
CA PRO A 38 -13.72 14.55 -8.47
C PRO A 38 -13.64 13.82 -9.82
N PHE A 39 -14.37 12.72 -9.94
CA PHE A 39 -14.42 11.96 -11.17
C PHE A 39 -14.93 12.83 -12.33
N CYS A 40 -14.21 12.79 -13.45
CA CYS A 40 -14.57 13.50 -14.67
C CYS A 40 -14.44 12.57 -15.87
N GLU A 41 -15.50 12.42 -16.65
CA GLU A 41 -15.42 11.73 -17.93
C GLU A 41 -14.46 12.45 -18.89
N GLU A 42 -13.65 11.70 -19.63
CA GLU A 42 -12.66 12.25 -20.57
C GLU A 42 -13.29 13.11 -21.68
N LYS A 43 -14.53 12.80 -22.04
CA LYS A 43 -15.28 13.52 -23.09
C LYS A 43 -15.76 14.88 -22.62
N LEU A 44 -15.87 15.11 -21.31
CA LEU A 44 -16.34 16.37 -20.74
C LEU A 44 -15.22 17.42 -20.77
N LYS A 45 -15.41 18.49 -21.51
CA LYS A 45 -14.37 19.52 -21.76
C LYS A 45 -14.92 20.95 -21.63
N GLY A 46 -14.00 21.89 -21.44
CA GLY A 46 -14.27 23.32 -21.34
C GLY A 46 -15.13 23.68 -20.13
N LYS A 47 -15.90 24.77 -20.26
CA LYS A 47 -16.69 25.35 -19.16
C LYS A 47 -17.61 24.36 -18.45
N LEU A 48 -18.14 23.37 -19.16
CA LEU A 48 -19.00 22.33 -18.57
C LEU A 48 -18.24 21.46 -17.56
N LYS A 49 -16.99 21.10 -17.86
CA LYS A 49 -16.10 20.43 -16.91
C LYS A 49 -15.77 21.36 -15.74
N ASP A 50 -15.42 22.61 -16.05
CA ASP A 50 -14.93 23.56 -15.05
C ASP A 50 -15.99 23.90 -13.99
N TYR A 51 -17.23 24.13 -14.40
CA TYR A 51 -18.34 24.48 -13.49
C TYR A 51 -19.16 23.27 -13.03
N GLY A 52 -19.19 22.19 -13.82
CA GLY A 52 -19.94 20.98 -13.48
C GLY A 52 -19.19 20.09 -12.52
N VAL A 53 -17.91 19.80 -12.82
CA VAL A 53 -17.10 18.87 -12.03
C VAL A 53 -16.17 19.61 -11.09
N GLY A 54 -15.41 20.59 -11.58
CA GLY A 54 -14.58 21.56 -10.83
C GLY A 54 -13.98 21.13 -9.48
N ASN A 55 -12.65 21.15 -9.34
CA ASN A 55 -12.01 20.84 -8.05
C ASN A 55 -12.19 21.97 -7.03
N THR A 56 -13.30 21.94 -6.29
CA THR A 56 -13.68 23.04 -5.40
C THR A 56 -12.74 23.16 -4.20
N MET A 57 -12.31 22.04 -3.63
CA MET A 57 -11.46 22.05 -2.44
C MET A 57 -10.06 22.59 -2.76
N GLU A 58 -9.45 22.14 -3.85
CA GLU A 58 -8.17 22.66 -4.33
C GLU A 58 -8.23 24.16 -4.57
N ARG A 59 -9.25 24.62 -5.31
CA ARG A 59 -9.46 26.05 -5.57
C ARG A 59 -9.70 26.86 -4.31
N ALA A 60 -10.40 26.30 -3.32
CA ALA A 60 -10.66 26.95 -2.04
C ALA A 60 -9.37 27.15 -1.23
N ILE A 61 -8.48 26.17 -1.22
CA ILE A 61 -7.17 26.23 -0.56
C ILE A 61 -6.27 27.24 -1.27
N GLU A 62 -6.11 27.11 -2.60
CA GLU A 62 -5.25 28.00 -3.40
C GLU A 62 -5.63 29.49 -3.24
N LYS A 63 -6.93 29.77 -3.20
CA LYS A 63 -7.46 31.13 -3.08
C LYS A 63 -7.73 31.56 -1.64
N LYS A 64 -7.41 30.72 -0.65
CA LYS A 64 -7.65 30.96 0.78
C LYS A 64 -9.09 31.43 1.06
N MET A 65 -10.05 30.73 0.46
CA MET A 65 -11.47 31.11 0.50
C MET A 65 -12.08 30.90 1.89
N PHE A 66 -11.55 29.95 2.67
CA PHE A 66 -12.07 29.56 3.98
C PHE A 66 -10.91 29.27 4.96
N PRO A 67 -11.17 29.32 6.28
CA PRO A 67 -10.22 28.83 7.27
C PRO A 67 -9.88 27.35 7.03
N GLU A 68 -8.60 27.01 7.09
CA GLU A 68 -8.10 25.65 6.90
C GLU A 68 -7.43 25.12 8.17
N ALA A 69 -7.60 23.83 8.43
CA ALA A 69 -6.87 23.10 9.45
C ALA A 69 -6.16 21.93 8.76
N ILE A 70 -4.83 21.88 8.86
CA ILE A 70 -4.01 20.88 8.19
C ILE A 70 -3.54 19.85 9.21
N PHE A 71 -3.87 18.58 8.99
CA PHE A 71 -3.38 17.48 9.81
C PHE A 71 -2.13 16.87 9.18
N ARG A 72 -1.05 16.84 9.96
CA ARG A 72 0.26 16.36 9.52
C ARG A 72 0.60 14.96 10.03
N TYR A 73 -0.03 14.52 11.12
CA TYR A 73 0.25 13.24 11.74
C TYR A 73 -0.52 12.10 11.05
N VAL A 74 0.20 11.06 10.64
CA VAL A 74 -0.35 9.86 10.00
C VAL A 74 -0.22 8.68 10.95
N TYR A 75 -1.33 8.05 11.30
CA TYR A 75 -1.38 6.92 12.22
C TYR A 75 -1.65 5.57 11.54
N ARG A 76 -1.81 5.55 10.22
CA ARG A 76 -2.15 4.34 9.46
C ARG A 76 -0.93 3.51 9.13
N CYS A 77 -0.04 4.07 8.31
CA CYS A 77 1.02 3.31 7.63
C CYS A 77 2.25 3.14 8.52
N HIS A 78 3.08 2.15 8.18
CA HIS A 78 4.45 2.05 8.69
C HIS A 78 5.23 3.37 8.46
N PRO A 79 6.08 3.81 9.41
CA PRO A 79 6.79 5.09 9.30
C PRO A 79 7.54 5.30 7.98
N LYS A 80 8.17 4.24 7.43
CA LYS A 80 8.86 4.29 6.12
C LYS A 80 7.93 4.51 4.92
N ILE A 81 6.68 4.03 4.96
CA ILE A 81 5.67 4.38 3.94
C ILE A 81 5.28 5.85 4.09
N THR A 82 5.05 6.33 5.33
CA THR A 82 4.72 7.73 5.58
C THR A 82 5.84 8.67 5.11
N GLU A 83 7.10 8.35 5.42
CA GLU A 83 8.29 9.08 4.97
C GLU A 83 8.33 9.18 3.44
N LEU A 84 8.17 8.04 2.75
CA LEU A 84 8.12 7.98 1.30
C LEU A 84 7.02 8.87 0.70
N LEU A 85 5.78 8.75 1.20
CA LEU A 85 4.66 9.55 0.72
C LEU A 85 4.85 11.04 1.01
N SER A 86 5.39 11.36 2.19
CA SER A 86 5.68 12.73 2.62
C SER A 86 6.59 13.42 1.62
N GLU A 87 7.70 12.77 1.26
CA GLU A 87 8.67 13.28 0.28
C GLU A 87 8.08 13.39 -1.13
N LEU A 88 7.33 12.39 -1.58
CA LEU A 88 6.84 12.34 -2.96
C LEU A 88 5.67 13.29 -3.23
N PHE A 89 4.77 13.49 -2.26
CA PHE A 89 3.46 14.13 -2.51
C PHE A 89 3.12 15.29 -1.58
N TYR A 90 3.80 15.43 -0.44
CA TYR A 90 3.45 16.39 0.60
C TYR A 90 4.63 17.29 1.03
N ASP A 91 5.66 17.41 0.19
CA ASP A 91 6.83 18.28 0.41
C ASP A 91 7.52 18.04 1.77
N GLY A 92 7.53 16.79 2.23
CA GLY A 92 8.13 16.38 3.51
C GLY A 92 7.32 16.78 4.75
N ASN A 93 6.05 17.19 4.61
CA ASN A 93 5.27 17.72 5.72
C ASN A 93 4.51 16.69 6.56
N LEU A 94 4.31 15.46 6.07
CA LEU A 94 3.69 14.39 6.86
C LEU A 94 4.66 13.83 7.90
N ILE A 95 4.12 13.54 9.08
CA ILE A 95 4.84 13.02 10.25
C ILE A 95 4.17 11.71 10.65
N SER A 96 4.94 10.64 10.87
CA SER A 96 4.37 9.41 11.40
C SER A 96 3.99 9.60 12.87
N GLY A 97 2.76 9.30 13.23
CA GLY A 97 2.27 9.29 14.61
C GLY A 97 2.39 7.91 15.28
N VAL A 98 2.95 6.93 14.57
CA VAL A 98 3.17 5.56 15.05
C VAL A 98 4.65 5.23 15.04
N GLN A 99 5.04 4.29 15.89
CA GLN A 99 6.39 3.75 15.91
C GLN A 99 6.50 2.54 14.97
N GLU A 100 7.72 2.18 14.61
CA GLU A 100 8.01 1.09 13.66
C GLU A 100 7.44 -0.26 14.13
N ASP A 101 7.64 -0.56 15.42
CA ASP A 101 7.17 -1.77 16.12
C ASP A 101 5.65 -1.94 16.10
N GLN A 102 4.90 -0.84 15.99
CA GLN A 102 3.43 -0.87 15.89
C GLN A 102 2.94 -1.26 14.49
N ARG A 103 3.82 -1.28 13.48
CA ARG A 103 3.46 -1.51 12.07
C ARG A 103 4.35 -2.54 11.37
N ASN A 104 5.18 -3.28 12.10
CA ASN A 104 6.09 -4.27 11.53
C ASN A 104 5.82 -5.72 11.99
N GLU A 105 4.69 -6.00 12.64
CA GLU A 105 4.37 -7.32 13.19
C GLU A 105 4.45 -8.42 12.12
N PHE A 106 3.77 -8.23 10.99
CA PHE A 106 3.80 -9.11 9.81
C PHE A 106 5.23 -9.37 9.37
N MET A 107 6.02 -8.31 9.15
CA MET A 107 7.37 -8.42 8.63
C MET A 107 8.31 -9.16 9.60
N ARG A 108 8.15 -8.91 10.91
CA ARG A 108 8.92 -9.59 11.97
C ARG A 108 8.51 -11.05 12.14
N LYS A 109 7.22 -11.37 11.94
CA LYS A 109 6.66 -12.73 12.11
C LYS A 109 6.74 -13.60 10.87
N ARG A 110 7.03 -13.02 9.70
CA ARG A 110 7.18 -13.72 8.42
C ARG A 110 8.56 -13.50 7.79
N PRO A 111 9.69 -13.78 8.47
CA PRO A 111 11.03 -13.68 7.87
C PRO A 111 11.26 -14.69 6.74
N ASP A 112 10.40 -15.72 6.63
CA ASP A 112 10.36 -16.68 5.52
C ASP A 112 9.83 -16.07 4.22
N PHE A 113 9.12 -14.94 4.31
CA PHE A 113 8.51 -14.26 3.18
C PHE A 113 9.07 -12.85 2.99
N TRP A 114 9.34 -12.15 4.08
CA TRP A 114 9.73 -10.74 4.08
C TRP A 114 11.24 -10.57 4.30
N PRO A 115 11.98 -10.00 3.33
CA PRO A 115 13.45 -10.01 3.34
C PRO A 115 14.07 -9.04 4.36
N ASN A 116 13.39 -7.93 4.67
CA ASN A 116 13.91 -6.90 5.57
C ASN A 116 12.80 -6.42 6.53
N PRO A 117 12.86 -6.77 7.83
CA PRO A 117 11.81 -6.42 8.79
C PRO A 117 11.66 -4.92 9.07
N HIS A 118 12.63 -4.10 8.65
CA HIS A 118 12.67 -2.65 8.84
C HIS A 118 12.16 -1.85 7.64
N TYR A 119 11.88 -2.51 6.51
CA TYR A 119 11.43 -1.84 5.30
C TYR A 119 10.14 -2.47 4.74
N PRO A 120 9.03 -1.71 4.63
CA PRO A 120 7.68 -2.22 4.39
C PRO A 120 7.29 -2.33 2.93
N ILE A 121 8.23 -2.22 1.98
CA ILE A 121 7.91 -2.32 0.55
C ILE A 121 8.85 -3.33 -0.10
N ILE A 122 8.28 -4.32 -0.80
CA ILE A 122 9.04 -5.20 -1.70
C ILE A 122 8.61 -4.98 -3.16
N LEU A 123 9.55 -5.19 -4.08
CA LEU A 123 9.31 -5.20 -5.52
C LEU A 123 9.50 -6.62 -6.07
N VAL A 124 8.45 -7.18 -6.63
CA VAL A 124 8.45 -8.43 -7.39
C VAL A 124 8.57 -8.08 -8.86
N ASP A 125 9.76 -8.30 -9.43
CA ASP A 125 10.02 -7.93 -10.81
C ASP A 125 9.35 -8.90 -11.79
N ASN A 126 8.40 -8.36 -12.55
CA ASN A 126 7.69 -9.08 -13.60
C ASN A 126 7.98 -8.46 -14.97
N GLN A 127 8.71 -9.19 -15.81
CA GLN A 127 9.07 -8.76 -17.16
C GLN A 127 8.05 -9.17 -18.23
N ASP A 128 7.06 -10.00 -17.87
CA ASP A 128 6.08 -10.50 -18.84
C ASP A 128 5.09 -9.41 -19.28
N PRO A 129 4.82 -9.29 -20.59
CA PRO A 129 4.02 -8.20 -21.14
C PRO A 129 2.53 -8.33 -20.81
N ALA A 130 1.86 -7.19 -20.71
CA ALA A 130 0.40 -7.15 -20.62
C ALA A 130 -0.29 -7.55 -21.93
N TYR A 131 -1.51 -8.04 -21.82
CA TYR A 131 -2.44 -8.25 -22.93
C TYR A 131 -3.66 -7.33 -22.81
N LYS A 132 -4.30 -7.05 -23.95
CA LYS A 132 -5.46 -6.16 -24.02
C LYS A 132 -6.74 -6.88 -23.61
N ILE A 133 -7.53 -6.27 -22.73
CA ILE A 133 -8.86 -6.73 -22.31
C ILE A 133 -9.86 -5.61 -22.58
N GLY A 134 -10.60 -5.69 -23.69
CA GLY A 134 -11.50 -4.61 -24.10
C GLY A 134 -10.75 -3.29 -24.31
N THR A 135 -11.05 -2.28 -23.49
CA THR A 135 -10.34 -0.99 -23.45
C THR A 135 -9.26 -0.89 -22.37
N SER A 136 -9.04 -1.97 -21.61
CA SER A 136 -8.11 -2.07 -20.49
C SER A 136 -6.99 -3.07 -20.77
N CYS A 137 -6.20 -3.39 -19.75
CA CYS A 137 -5.10 -4.35 -19.81
C CYS A 137 -5.22 -5.39 -18.69
N GLY A 138 -4.64 -6.57 -18.92
CA GLY A 138 -4.38 -7.58 -17.90
C GLY A 138 -3.01 -8.23 -18.10
N ASN A 139 -2.53 -8.92 -17.09
CA ASN A 139 -1.26 -9.62 -17.05
C ASN A 139 -1.46 -10.95 -16.31
N VAL A 140 -1.33 -12.05 -17.04
CA VAL A 140 -1.56 -13.41 -16.53
C VAL A 140 -0.47 -13.79 -15.53
N THR A 141 0.78 -13.42 -15.80
CA THR A 141 1.89 -13.70 -14.89
C THR A 141 1.71 -12.98 -13.56
N GLU A 142 1.32 -11.69 -13.58
CA GLU A 142 0.98 -11.00 -12.32
C GLU A 142 -0.17 -11.67 -11.59
N LYS A 143 -1.21 -12.14 -12.30
CA LYS A 143 -2.32 -12.87 -11.67
C LYS A 143 -1.80 -14.11 -10.93
N ILE A 144 -0.99 -14.94 -11.58
CA ILE A 144 -0.40 -16.14 -10.98
C ILE A 144 0.47 -15.79 -9.77
N LEU A 145 1.30 -14.75 -9.88
CA LEU A 145 2.13 -14.29 -8.77
C LEU A 145 1.28 -13.82 -7.59
N VAL A 146 0.20 -13.07 -7.84
CA VAL A 146 -0.73 -12.63 -6.78
C VAL A 146 -1.38 -13.83 -6.10
N GLU A 147 -1.89 -14.81 -6.85
CA GLU A 147 -2.49 -16.03 -6.29
C GLU A 147 -1.47 -16.77 -5.40
N GLN A 148 -0.24 -16.97 -5.87
CA GLN A 148 0.83 -17.61 -5.11
C GLN A 148 1.20 -16.82 -3.84
N ILE A 149 1.36 -15.50 -3.95
CA ILE A 149 1.64 -14.60 -2.83
C ILE A 149 0.53 -14.73 -1.78
N VAL A 150 -0.73 -14.58 -2.20
CA VAL A 150 -1.89 -14.64 -1.29
C VAL A 150 -1.96 -15.99 -0.60
N GLU A 151 -1.81 -17.10 -1.35
CA GLU A 151 -1.80 -18.45 -0.77
C GLU A 151 -0.72 -18.62 0.30
N ASP A 152 0.46 -18.04 0.11
CA ASP A 152 1.55 -18.13 1.07
C ASP A 152 1.40 -17.18 2.26
N LEU A 153 0.86 -15.98 2.05
CA LEU A 153 0.53 -15.03 3.11
C LEU A 153 -0.51 -15.61 4.10
N LEU A 154 -1.44 -16.43 3.62
CA LEU A 154 -2.48 -17.07 4.43
C LEU A 154 -2.01 -18.31 5.21
N LYS A 155 -0.80 -18.83 4.95
CA LYS A 155 -0.24 -19.96 5.71
C LYS A 155 0.13 -19.50 7.12
N GLU A 156 -0.24 -20.31 8.10
CA GLU A 156 0.23 -20.13 9.47
C GLU A 156 1.73 -20.47 9.55
N ARG A 157 2.51 -19.56 10.15
CA ARG A 157 3.94 -19.72 10.43
C ARG A 157 4.22 -19.20 11.83
N ASP A 158 4.87 -20.00 12.67
CA ASP A 158 5.26 -19.62 14.04
C ASP A 158 4.14 -18.98 14.87
N GLY A 159 2.91 -19.52 14.73
CA GLY A 159 1.71 -19.05 15.43
C GLY A 159 1.15 -17.71 14.93
N TYR A 160 1.63 -17.21 13.79
CA TYR A 160 1.13 -16.02 13.12
C TYR A 160 0.45 -16.40 11.80
N GLN A 161 -0.73 -15.84 11.56
CA GLN A 161 -1.50 -16.07 10.35
C GLN A 161 -2.28 -14.81 9.95
N LEU A 162 -2.14 -14.39 8.69
CA LEU A 162 -2.99 -13.36 8.11
C LEU A 162 -4.34 -13.95 7.71
N LYS A 163 -5.41 -13.18 7.89
CA LYS A 163 -6.73 -13.52 7.36
C LYS A 163 -6.85 -12.97 5.94
N LYS A 164 -7.78 -13.55 5.17
CA LYS A 164 -8.15 -13.03 3.83
C LYS A 164 -8.55 -11.55 3.90
N SER A 165 -9.26 -11.16 4.96
CA SER A 165 -9.67 -9.78 5.26
C SER A 165 -8.50 -8.82 5.47
N ASP A 166 -7.30 -9.31 5.78
CA ASP A 166 -6.12 -8.49 6.08
C ASP A 166 -5.33 -8.13 4.81
N ILE A 167 -5.71 -8.72 3.67
CA ILE A 167 -5.02 -8.58 2.38
C ILE A 167 -5.92 -7.82 1.40
N GLY A 168 -5.33 -6.84 0.70
CA GLY A 168 -5.96 -6.15 -0.42
C GLY A 168 -5.12 -6.23 -1.68
N VAL A 169 -5.75 -6.41 -2.83
CA VAL A 169 -5.10 -6.38 -4.14
C VAL A 169 -5.62 -5.19 -4.93
N ILE A 170 -4.71 -4.30 -5.29
CA ILE A 170 -5.00 -3.08 -6.04
C ILE A 170 -4.38 -3.20 -7.43
N SER A 171 -5.15 -2.89 -8.47
CA SER A 171 -4.61 -2.68 -9.81
C SER A 171 -4.97 -1.31 -10.35
N PHE A 172 -4.10 -0.78 -11.20
CA PHE A 172 -4.36 0.42 -11.99
C PHE A 172 -5.35 0.16 -13.14
N TYR A 173 -5.56 -1.10 -13.54
CA TYR A 173 -6.37 -1.48 -14.70
C TYR A 173 -7.61 -2.27 -14.27
N SER A 174 -8.77 -1.87 -14.78
CA SER A 174 -10.03 -2.58 -14.56
C SER A 174 -10.04 -4.00 -15.14
N GLY A 175 -9.34 -4.24 -16.27
CA GLY A 175 -9.20 -5.56 -16.86
C GLY A 175 -8.47 -6.54 -15.93
N GLN A 176 -7.35 -6.09 -15.36
CA GLN A 176 -6.60 -6.86 -14.35
C GLN A 176 -7.42 -7.10 -13.09
N THR A 177 -8.14 -6.08 -12.63
CA THR A 177 -9.02 -6.20 -11.46
C THR A 177 -10.08 -7.28 -11.68
N ALA A 178 -10.70 -7.35 -12.86
CA ALA A 178 -11.71 -8.35 -13.15
C ALA A 178 -11.17 -9.79 -13.06
N ILE A 179 -10.01 -10.06 -13.66
CA ILE A 179 -9.42 -11.42 -13.64
C ILE A 179 -8.90 -11.83 -12.26
N LEU A 180 -8.54 -10.87 -11.41
CA LEU A 180 -8.13 -11.09 -10.02
C LEU A 180 -9.36 -11.32 -9.14
N SER A 181 -10.40 -10.50 -9.26
CA SER A 181 -11.64 -10.68 -8.50
C SER A 181 -12.28 -12.04 -8.78
N GLU A 182 -12.24 -12.51 -10.03
CA GLU A 182 -12.69 -13.87 -10.41
C GLU A 182 -11.87 -14.97 -9.72
N ALA A 183 -10.55 -14.80 -9.59
CA ALA A 183 -9.71 -15.79 -8.91
C ALA A 183 -10.05 -15.95 -7.43
N PHE A 184 -10.50 -14.87 -6.79
CA PHE A 184 -10.77 -14.85 -5.36
C PHE A 184 -12.27 -14.97 -5.01
N SER A 185 -13.18 -14.95 -6.00
CA SER A 185 -14.63 -15.06 -5.77
C SER A 185 -15.11 -16.47 -5.42
N ASP A 186 -14.34 -17.52 -5.71
CA ASP A 186 -14.79 -18.93 -5.65
C ASP A 186 -14.30 -19.75 -4.44
N THR A 187 -13.76 -19.12 -3.39
CA THR A 187 -13.19 -19.85 -2.23
C THR A 187 -14.10 -19.99 -1.02
N ASP A 188 -15.42 -19.99 -1.22
CA ASP A 188 -16.40 -20.56 -0.27
C ASP A 188 -17.16 -21.72 -0.96
N GLY A 189 -16.41 -22.77 -1.31
CA GLY A 189 -16.96 -24.10 -1.52
C GLY A 189 -17.07 -24.58 -2.97
N VAL A 190 -15.96 -24.97 -3.59
CA VAL A 190 -15.71 -26.28 -4.23
C VAL A 190 -14.21 -26.35 -4.53
N LYS A 191 -13.49 -27.30 -3.94
CA LYS A 191 -12.15 -27.67 -4.44
C LYS A 191 -12.32 -28.37 -5.78
N CYS A 192 -11.84 -27.76 -6.86
CA CYS A 192 -11.56 -28.46 -8.10
C CYS A 192 -10.07 -28.80 -8.16
N ASP A 193 -9.70 -29.93 -7.56
CA ASP A 193 -8.44 -30.61 -7.85
C ASP A 193 -8.49 -31.09 -9.32
N ALA A 194 -7.98 -30.29 -10.26
CA ALA A 194 -7.43 -30.76 -11.53
C ALA A 194 -6.99 -29.58 -12.42
N PHE A 195 -5.72 -29.17 -12.35
CA PHE A 195 -5.04 -28.60 -13.52
C PHE A 195 -3.51 -28.77 -13.40
N ARG A 196 -3.08 -30.04 -13.35
CA ARG A 196 -1.71 -30.41 -13.75
C ARG A 196 -1.77 -30.90 -15.20
N GLY A 197 -1.22 -30.09 -16.10
CA GLY A 197 -0.81 -30.48 -17.45
C GLY A 197 -1.94 -30.67 -18.47
N SER A 198 -2.12 -29.69 -19.35
CA SER A 198 -2.08 -29.86 -20.82
C SER A 198 -2.60 -28.61 -21.52
N GLU A 199 -1.81 -28.12 -22.46
CA GLU A 199 -2.10 -27.01 -23.37
C GLU A 199 -3.50 -27.17 -23.99
N ARG A 200 -4.37 -26.16 -23.82
CA ARG A 200 -5.52 -25.97 -24.69
C ARG A 200 -5.66 -24.52 -25.10
N LYS A 201 -5.58 -24.33 -26.41
CA LYS A 201 -5.87 -23.11 -27.16
C LYS A 201 -7.16 -22.47 -26.66
N ILE A 202 -7.06 -21.23 -26.20
CA ILE A 202 -8.21 -20.36 -25.92
C ILE A 202 -8.89 -20.07 -27.25
N ASN A 203 -10.15 -20.51 -27.40
CA ASN A 203 -10.97 -20.25 -28.58
C ASN A 203 -11.75 -18.95 -28.35
N PRO A 204 -11.60 -17.90 -29.18
CA PRO A 204 -12.21 -16.60 -28.94
C PRO A 204 -13.58 -16.55 -29.61
N PHE A 205 -14.64 -16.92 -28.88
CA PHE A 205 -15.99 -16.69 -29.38
C PHE A 205 -17.00 -16.73 -28.23
N TYR A 206 -17.48 -15.56 -27.80
CA TYR A 206 -18.87 -15.36 -27.39
C TYR A 206 -19.19 -13.86 -27.47
N SER A 207 -19.81 -13.50 -28.59
CA SER A 207 -20.62 -12.30 -28.76
C SER A 207 -22.06 -12.59 -28.36
N ASP A 208 -22.72 -11.58 -27.79
CA ASP A 208 -24.17 -11.34 -27.79
C ASP A 208 -25.11 -12.48 -27.41
N GLN A 209 -25.76 -12.33 -26.26
CA GLN A 209 -27.24 -12.31 -26.20
C GLN A 209 -27.73 -11.74 -24.86
N THR A 210 -28.46 -10.63 -24.97
CA THR A 210 -29.34 -10.04 -23.97
C THR A 210 -30.58 -10.91 -23.79
N GLU A 211 -30.93 -11.27 -22.56
CA GLU A 211 -32.33 -11.56 -22.19
C GLU A 211 -32.67 -10.91 -20.85
N SER A 212 -33.69 -10.06 -20.95
CA SER A 212 -34.45 -9.41 -19.88
C SER A 212 -35.35 -10.41 -19.17
N LEU A 213 -35.39 -10.40 -17.83
CA LEU A 213 -36.53 -10.87 -17.05
C LEU A 213 -36.66 -10.05 -15.76
N SER A 214 -37.89 -9.62 -15.51
CA SER A 214 -38.36 -8.59 -14.59
C SER A 214 -38.71 -9.11 -13.18
N ASP A 215 -38.55 -8.21 -12.21
CA ASP A 215 -39.34 -7.95 -11.00
C ASP A 215 -40.04 -9.09 -10.24
N ALA A 216 -39.57 -9.34 -9.01
CA ALA A 216 -40.44 -9.61 -7.86
C ALA A 216 -39.72 -9.19 -6.55
N SER A 217 -40.23 -8.16 -5.90
CA SER A 217 -39.86 -7.69 -4.56
C SER A 217 -40.42 -8.59 -3.46
N SER A 218 -39.64 -8.88 -2.43
CA SER A 218 -40.16 -9.01 -1.07
C SER A 218 -39.08 -8.67 -0.05
N ASP A 219 -39.39 -7.65 0.74
CA ASP A 219 -38.67 -7.12 1.88
C ASP A 219 -38.29 -8.20 2.90
N THR A 220 -37.02 -8.21 3.33
CA THR A 220 -36.50 -8.28 4.71
C THR A 220 -35.02 -8.69 4.67
N ASP A 221 -34.19 -8.05 5.50
CA ASP A 221 -32.80 -8.41 5.87
C ASP A 221 -31.64 -7.63 5.19
N ASP A 222 -31.81 -6.33 4.93
CA ASP A 222 -30.69 -5.45 4.51
C ASP A 222 -29.70 -5.10 5.64
N ASP A 223 -30.02 -5.36 6.91
CA ASP A 223 -29.15 -5.05 8.06
C ASP A 223 -28.17 -6.19 8.45
N VAL A 224 -28.25 -7.37 7.81
CA VAL A 224 -27.35 -8.52 8.09
C VAL A 224 -26.32 -8.73 6.95
N ALA A 225 -26.51 -8.08 5.80
CA ALA A 225 -25.66 -8.24 4.63
C ALA A 225 -24.30 -7.52 4.73
N ASP A 226 -24.17 -6.52 5.60
CA ASP A 226 -22.94 -5.71 5.69
C ASP A 226 -21.86 -6.35 6.56
N SER A 227 -22.22 -7.30 7.45
CA SER A 227 -21.26 -8.05 8.26
C SER A 227 -20.55 -9.19 7.52
N PHE A 228 -20.96 -9.53 6.29
CA PHE A 228 -20.40 -10.62 5.49
C PHE A 228 -19.50 -10.17 4.33
N ARG A 229 -19.35 -8.86 4.09
CA ARG A 229 -18.62 -8.34 2.92
C ARG A 229 -17.10 -8.29 3.03
N ASP A 230 -16.52 -8.52 4.20
CA ASP A 230 -15.07 -8.34 4.42
C ASP A 230 -14.31 -9.64 4.76
N THR A 231 -14.89 -10.81 4.48
CA THR A 231 -14.26 -12.12 4.79
C THR A 231 -13.26 -12.58 3.73
N GLY A 232 -13.29 -12.01 2.53
CA GLY A 232 -12.46 -12.37 1.39
C GLY A 232 -11.28 -11.42 1.16
N VAL A 233 -10.38 -11.82 0.25
CA VAL A 233 -9.32 -10.94 -0.25
C VAL A 233 -9.99 -9.88 -1.14
N LYS A 234 -9.90 -8.62 -0.73
CA LYS A 234 -10.51 -7.53 -1.50
C LYS A 234 -9.66 -7.28 -2.75
N CYS A 235 -10.30 -7.21 -3.92
CA CYS A 235 -9.65 -6.89 -5.19
C CYS A 235 -10.36 -5.72 -5.87
N GLY A 236 -9.61 -4.77 -6.43
CA GLY A 236 -10.22 -3.53 -6.93
C GLY A 236 -9.24 -2.60 -7.63
N THR A 237 -9.80 -1.61 -8.32
CA THR A 237 -9.00 -0.51 -8.84
C THR A 237 -8.60 0.43 -7.71
N VAL A 238 -7.57 1.26 -7.94
CA VAL A 238 -7.18 2.34 -6.99
C VAL A 238 -8.39 3.18 -6.58
N ASP A 239 -9.23 3.57 -7.55
CA ASP A 239 -10.43 4.38 -7.31
C ASP A 239 -11.47 3.65 -6.43
N ALA A 240 -11.64 2.33 -6.62
CA ALA A 240 -12.56 1.52 -5.82
C ALA A 240 -12.03 1.18 -4.41
N PHE A 241 -10.73 1.37 -4.18
CA PHE A 241 -10.06 1.08 -2.90
C PHE A 241 -9.99 2.26 -1.95
N GLN A 242 -10.48 3.44 -2.34
CA GLN A 242 -10.45 4.61 -1.47
C GLN A 242 -11.29 4.37 -0.20
N GLY A 243 -10.80 4.87 0.94
CA GLY A 243 -11.38 4.63 2.26
C GLY A 243 -11.15 3.22 2.85
N SER A 244 -10.67 2.26 2.06
CA SER A 244 -10.36 0.90 2.52
C SER A 244 -8.89 0.77 2.87
N GLU A 245 -8.58 0.14 4.01
CA GLU A 245 -7.20 -0.15 4.45
C GLU A 245 -7.04 -1.63 4.76
N LYS A 246 -5.84 -2.16 4.58
CA LYS A 246 -5.50 -3.58 4.80
C LYS A 246 -4.12 -3.69 5.45
N GLU A 247 -3.86 -4.80 6.14
CA GLU A 247 -2.55 -5.04 6.76
C GLU A 247 -1.46 -5.13 5.69
N VAL A 248 -1.74 -5.88 4.62
CA VAL A 248 -0.87 -6.04 3.46
C VAL A 248 -1.61 -5.64 2.18
N ILE A 249 -0.97 -4.81 1.35
CA ILE A 249 -1.46 -4.45 0.02
C ILE A 249 -0.56 -5.07 -1.05
N ILE A 250 -1.16 -5.70 -2.05
CA ILE A 250 -0.48 -6.13 -3.27
C ILE A 250 -0.88 -5.17 -4.38
N LEU A 251 0.09 -4.48 -4.99
CA LEU A 251 -0.10 -3.48 -6.03
C LEU A 251 0.39 -4.00 -7.38
N CYS A 252 -0.56 -4.27 -8.27
CA CYS A 252 -0.31 -4.74 -9.63
C CYS A 252 -0.14 -3.57 -10.60
N CYS A 253 1.07 -3.44 -11.17
CA CYS A 253 1.38 -2.45 -12.19
C CYS A 253 0.85 -2.87 -13.57
N THR A 254 0.74 -4.17 -13.84
CA THR A 254 0.13 -4.82 -15.02
C THR A 254 0.89 -4.60 -16.32
N ASN A 255 1.21 -3.36 -16.66
CA ASN A 255 1.81 -3.00 -17.93
C ASN A 255 3.31 -2.76 -17.77
N GLU A 256 4.08 -3.28 -18.72
CA GLU A 256 5.53 -3.09 -18.82
C GLU A 256 5.90 -1.62 -19.05
N ARG A 257 5.07 -0.87 -19.77
CA ARG A 257 5.23 0.57 -19.97
C ARG A 257 4.33 1.32 -19.00
N ILE A 258 4.95 2.05 -18.09
CA ILE A 258 4.24 2.86 -17.11
C ILE A 258 3.65 4.09 -17.79
N SER A 259 2.38 3.95 -18.16
CA SER A 259 1.56 5.00 -18.73
C SER A 259 1.47 6.25 -17.84
N GLU A 260 1.12 7.39 -18.43
CA GLU A 260 0.91 8.65 -17.68
C GLU A 260 -0.14 8.50 -16.59
N PHE A 261 -1.16 7.66 -16.81
CA PHE A 261 -2.24 7.47 -15.85
C PHE A 261 -1.77 6.77 -14.55
N MET A 262 -0.80 5.86 -14.65
CA MET A 262 -0.15 5.23 -13.49
C MET A 262 0.81 6.17 -12.76
N GLN A 263 1.22 7.24 -13.43
CA GLN A 263 2.08 8.29 -12.88
C GLN A 263 1.29 9.46 -12.32
N LEU A 264 -0.05 9.37 -12.29
CA LEU A 264 -0.87 10.32 -11.56
C LEU A 264 -0.56 10.21 -10.07
N SER A 265 0.04 11.27 -9.52
CA SER A 265 0.44 11.37 -8.11
C SER A 265 -0.68 10.95 -7.17
N ASN A 266 -1.90 11.39 -7.47
CA ASN A 266 -3.05 11.19 -6.61
C ASN A 266 -3.43 9.70 -6.49
N ARG A 267 -3.34 8.94 -7.58
CA ARG A 267 -3.64 7.50 -7.60
C ARG A 267 -2.53 6.71 -6.92
N LEU A 268 -1.26 7.03 -7.21
CA LEU A 268 -0.14 6.37 -6.57
C LEU A 268 -0.12 6.61 -5.05
N ASN A 269 -0.39 7.84 -4.63
CA ASN A 269 -0.53 8.21 -3.22
C ASN A 269 -1.63 7.41 -2.52
N VAL A 270 -2.81 7.29 -3.16
CA VAL A 270 -3.91 6.46 -2.63
C VAL A 270 -3.49 5.00 -2.53
N ALA A 271 -2.95 4.40 -3.60
CA ALA A 271 -2.56 3.00 -3.63
C ALA A 271 -1.55 2.65 -2.54
N MET A 272 -0.49 3.45 -2.41
CA MET A 272 0.58 3.22 -1.44
C MET A 272 0.17 3.52 0.01
N SER A 273 -0.86 4.36 0.23
CA SER A 273 -1.38 4.69 1.57
C SER A 273 -2.47 3.74 2.08
N ARG A 274 -2.79 2.67 1.34
CA ARG A 274 -3.79 1.67 1.78
C ARG A 274 -3.22 0.60 2.72
N ALA A 275 -1.90 0.40 2.72
CA ALA A 275 -1.23 -0.58 3.57
C ALA A 275 -1.00 -0.02 4.98
N LYS A 276 -1.31 -0.82 6.00
CA LYS A 276 -0.91 -0.54 7.39
C LYS A 276 0.52 -0.99 7.63
N GLN A 277 0.85 -2.24 7.29
CA GLN A 277 2.14 -2.83 7.59
C GLN A 277 3.06 -2.89 6.38
N ALA A 278 2.57 -3.44 5.25
CA ALA A 278 3.44 -3.73 4.12
C ALA A 278 2.76 -3.61 2.75
N THR A 279 3.56 -3.26 1.74
CA THR A 279 3.15 -3.17 0.33
C THR A 279 4.03 -4.07 -0.54
N ILE A 280 3.42 -4.93 -1.33
CA ILE A 280 4.08 -5.78 -2.33
C ILE A 280 3.77 -5.19 -3.70
N ILE A 281 4.77 -4.66 -4.39
CA ILE A 281 4.61 -4.13 -5.75
C ILE A 281 4.98 -5.24 -6.73
N ILE A 282 4.10 -5.53 -7.70
CA ILE A 282 4.39 -6.45 -8.79
C ILE A 282 4.38 -5.64 -10.09
N GLY A 283 5.50 -5.63 -10.80
CA GLY A 283 5.62 -4.86 -12.03
C GLY A 283 6.98 -4.96 -12.70
N ASN A 284 7.08 -4.38 -13.90
CA ASN A 284 8.31 -4.37 -14.67
C ASN A 284 9.31 -3.34 -14.12
N SER A 285 10.39 -3.81 -13.52
CA SER A 285 11.41 -2.96 -12.89
C SER A 285 12.01 -1.91 -13.85
N ILE A 286 12.25 -2.30 -15.10
CA ILE A 286 12.82 -1.43 -16.14
C ILE A 286 11.85 -0.27 -16.42
N GLY A 287 10.58 -0.57 -16.66
CA GLY A 287 9.54 0.44 -16.91
C GLY A 287 9.30 1.35 -15.70
N LEU A 288 9.35 0.79 -14.48
CA LEU A 288 9.20 1.55 -13.24
C LEU A 288 10.35 2.54 -13.03
N CYS A 289 11.59 2.16 -13.36
CA CYS A 289 12.77 3.03 -13.28
C CYS A 289 12.74 4.21 -14.27
N GLU A 290 11.99 4.11 -15.37
CA GLU A 290 11.81 5.21 -16.33
C GLU A 290 10.72 6.21 -15.90
N ALA A 291 9.88 5.83 -14.94
CA ALA A 291 8.72 6.63 -14.55
C ALA A 291 9.01 7.58 -13.37
N LYS A 292 8.33 8.74 -13.39
CA LYS A 292 8.64 9.91 -12.55
C LYS A 292 8.78 9.58 -11.05
N TYR A 293 7.73 9.03 -10.45
CA TYR A 293 7.69 8.72 -9.02
C TYR A 293 8.19 7.30 -8.73
N TRP A 294 7.93 6.38 -9.65
CA TRP A 294 8.28 4.96 -9.48
C TRP A 294 9.77 4.73 -9.38
N LYS A 295 10.60 5.48 -10.12
CA LYS A 295 12.06 5.40 -10.02
C LYS A 295 12.58 5.60 -8.59
N ASP A 296 11.97 6.54 -7.84
CA ASP A 296 12.39 6.86 -6.48
C ASP A 296 11.94 5.76 -5.51
N ILE A 297 10.78 5.15 -5.76
CA ILE A 297 10.29 3.97 -5.03
C ILE A 297 11.20 2.77 -5.27
N VAL A 298 11.49 2.45 -6.53
CA VAL A 298 12.36 1.32 -6.91
C VAL A 298 13.75 1.49 -6.30
N LYS A 299 14.34 2.67 -6.43
CA LYS A 299 15.64 2.98 -5.83
C LYS A 299 15.66 2.71 -4.32
N LYS A 300 14.64 3.17 -3.58
CA LYS A 300 14.57 2.91 -2.13
C LYS A 300 14.37 1.42 -1.81
N VAL A 301 13.61 0.69 -2.61
CA VAL A 301 13.45 -0.76 -2.46
C VAL A 301 14.78 -1.48 -2.69
N GLU A 302 15.55 -1.09 -3.70
CA GLU A 302 16.89 -1.63 -4.00
C GLU A 302 17.88 -1.34 -2.87
N GLU A 303 17.94 -0.10 -2.39
CA GLU A 303 18.81 0.32 -1.28
C GLU A 303 18.54 -0.46 0.02
N ASN A 304 17.31 -0.96 0.20
CA ASN A 304 16.90 -1.75 1.36
C ASN A 304 16.95 -3.27 1.13
N GLY A 305 17.44 -3.74 -0.03
CA GLY A 305 17.54 -5.17 -0.35
C GLY A 305 16.18 -5.86 -0.51
N CYS A 306 15.14 -5.13 -0.91
CA CYS A 306 13.75 -5.60 -0.95
C CYS A 306 13.25 -5.91 -2.36
N VAL A 307 14.16 -6.19 -3.30
CA VAL A 307 13.80 -6.71 -4.62
C VAL A 307 13.74 -8.24 -4.55
N ALA A 308 12.57 -8.80 -4.87
CA ALA A 308 12.28 -10.22 -4.84
C ALA A 308 12.80 -10.94 -6.09
N ASP A 309 13.41 -12.12 -5.88
CA ASP A 309 13.82 -13.02 -6.95
C ASP A 309 12.62 -13.90 -7.34
N THR A 310 12.01 -13.63 -8.49
CA THR A 310 10.83 -14.38 -8.97
C THR A 310 11.14 -15.84 -9.34
N THR A 311 12.41 -16.23 -9.42
CA THR A 311 12.80 -17.63 -9.68
C THR A 311 12.83 -18.49 -8.41
N LYS A 312 12.76 -17.88 -7.22
CA LYS A 312 12.77 -18.57 -5.93
C LYS A 312 11.46 -18.25 -5.23
N PHE A 313 10.56 -19.24 -5.12
CA PHE A 313 9.33 -19.07 -4.32
C PHE A 313 9.40 -19.92 -3.04
N PRO A 314 9.13 -19.36 -1.85
CA PRO A 314 8.84 -17.95 -1.59
C PRO A 314 10.06 -17.06 -1.91
N PHE A 315 9.79 -15.77 -2.21
CA PHE A 315 10.70 -14.78 -2.84
C PHE A 315 12.05 -14.58 -2.14
N TYR A 316 12.28 -15.22 -1.00
CA TYR A 316 13.58 -15.47 -0.38
C TYR A 316 13.51 -16.71 0.52
N VAL A 317 14.37 -17.71 0.31
CA VAL A 317 14.79 -18.65 1.37
C VAL A 317 16.28 -18.92 1.22
N SER A 318 17.08 -18.35 2.11
CA SER A 318 18.30 -19.00 2.57
C SER A 318 18.62 -18.54 3.99
N THR A 319 18.10 -19.27 4.97
CA THR A 319 18.79 -19.41 6.27
C THR A 319 20.01 -20.29 6.04
N GLU A 320 21.05 -19.76 5.40
CA GLU A 320 22.38 -20.34 5.54
C GLU A 320 23.02 -19.69 6.75
N GLN A 321 23.19 -20.51 7.79
CA GLN A 321 24.01 -20.24 8.95
C GLN A 321 25.36 -19.69 8.50
N LYS A 322 25.60 -18.40 8.73
CA LYS A 322 26.96 -17.93 9.03
C LYS A 322 27.15 -18.08 10.54
N GLU A 323 27.36 -19.33 10.97
CA GLU A 323 28.24 -19.53 12.11
C GLU A 323 29.61 -19.06 11.65
N ASP A 324 30.08 -18.01 12.30
CA ASP A 324 31.31 -17.32 11.98
C ASP A 324 32.48 -18.29 11.80
N GLU A 325 33.10 -18.28 10.62
CA GLU A 325 34.52 -18.56 10.45
C GLU A 325 35.34 -17.44 11.13
N LYS A 326 35.21 -17.33 12.46
CA LYS A 326 36.11 -16.58 13.33
C LYS A 326 36.65 -17.51 14.39
N ASP A 327 37.38 -18.53 13.97
CA ASP A 327 38.35 -19.25 14.81
C ASP A 327 39.31 -20.07 13.94
N LYS A 328 39.99 -19.41 13.00
CA LYS A 328 41.28 -19.87 12.47
C LYS A 328 42.17 -18.67 12.16
N ILE A 329 42.56 -17.95 13.21
CA ILE A 329 43.89 -17.32 13.20
C ILE A 329 44.80 -18.30 13.91
N VAL A 330 45.54 -19.06 13.10
CA VAL A 330 46.73 -19.78 13.56
C VAL A 330 47.78 -18.71 13.80
N PHE A 331 48.07 -18.42 15.07
CA PHE A 331 49.29 -17.71 15.42
C PHE A 331 50.43 -18.72 15.42
N GLU A 332 51.33 -18.57 14.45
CA GLU A 332 52.67 -19.15 14.51
C GLU A 332 53.35 -18.62 15.77
N THR A 333 53.79 -19.56 16.61
CA THR A 333 54.69 -19.32 17.73
C THR A 333 56.10 -19.12 17.19
N ASP A 334 56.68 -17.95 17.43
CA ASP A 334 58.13 -17.82 17.57
C ASP A 334 58.42 -17.18 18.93
N GLU A 335 59.29 -17.86 19.65
CA GLU A 335 59.81 -17.57 20.98
C GLU A 335 60.54 -16.21 20.98
N ASP A 336 60.42 -15.45 22.08
CA ASP A 336 61.58 -14.97 22.86
C ASP A 336 61.14 -14.02 23.99
N GLU A 337 61.31 -14.55 25.21
CA GLU A 337 61.90 -13.92 26.41
C GLU A 337 61.21 -12.79 27.22
N GLU A 338 61.20 -13.09 28.54
CA GLU A 338 61.33 -12.23 29.74
C GLU A 338 60.06 -11.72 30.48
N ASP A 339 59.78 -12.44 31.57
CA ASP A 339 59.37 -12.07 32.94
C ASP A 339 58.78 -10.67 33.22
N ASP A 340 57.59 -10.65 33.85
CA ASP A 340 57.44 -10.21 35.25
C ASP A 340 56.00 -10.37 35.77
N ASP A 341 55.91 -10.88 37.01
CA ASP A 341 54.72 -11.14 37.82
C ASP A 341 53.82 -9.91 38.05
N ILE A 342 52.49 -9.99 37.84
CA ILE A 342 51.47 -9.32 38.68
C ILE A 342 50.14 -10.12 38.68
N GLU A 343 49.78 -10.69 39.83
CA GLU A 343 48.39 -11.03 40.22
C GLU A 343 47.58 -9.73 40.40
N THR A 344 46.34 -9.66 39.88
CA THR A 344 45.17 -9.12 40.64
C THR A 344 43.86 -9.24 39.86
N ASP A 345 42.92 -9.95 40.49
CA ASP A 345 41.49 -9.70 40.71
C ASP A 345 40.63 -8.87 39.74
N PHE A 346 39.49 -9.50 39.42
CA PHE A 346 38.28 -8.94 38.84
C PHE A 346 37.59 -7.96 39.81
N GLU A 347 37.39 -6.71 39.38
CA GLU A 347 36.29 -5.84 39.79
C GLU A 347 36.02 -4.84 38.65
N ILE A 348 34.85 -4.91 38.01
CA ILE A 348 34.39 -3.87 37.08
C ILE A 348 33.43 -2.98 37.84
N ASP A 349 33.86 -1.74 38.01
CA ASP A 349 33.17 -0.65 38.69
C ASP A 349 32.04 -0.06 37.83
N PHE A 350 30.84 0.05 38.40
CA PHE A 350 29.63 0.58 37.78
C PHE A 350 29.46 2.08 38.08
N GLU A 351 30.50 2.89 37.86
CA GLU A 351 30.37 4.35 37.95
C GLU A 351 31.05 5.02 36.76
N ASN A 352 30.33 5.10 35.64
CA ASN A 352 30.37 6.22 34.69
C ASN A 352 29.15 6.16 33.77
N LEU A 353 27.99 6.36 34.39
CA LEU A 353 26.72 6.64 33.74
C LEU A 353 26.70 8.12 33.33
N PHE A 354 27.12 8.45 32.10
CA PHE A 354 26.91 9.80 31.56
C PHE A 354 25.47 9.96 31.08
N ILE A 355 24.66 10.57 31.94
CA ILE A 355 23.34 11.13 31.64
C ILE A 355 23.55 12.44 30.87
N PHE A 356 23.09 12.52 29.62
CA PHE A 356 22.88 13.79 28.94
C PHE A 356 21.45 14.26 29.22
N GLU A 357 21.31 15.24 30.13
CA GLU A 357 20.07 16.01 30.30
C GLU A 357 19.84 16.89 29.06
N THR A 358 18.67 16.75 28.44
CA THR A 358 18.15 17.69 27.44
C THR A 358 17.28 18.75 28.13
N PRO A 359 17.40 20.04 27.78
CA PRO A 359 16.64 21.10 28.44
C PRO A 359 15.18 21.14 27.96
N GLU A 360 14.25 21.37 28.89
CA GLU A 360 12.83 21.57 28.62
C GLU A 360 12.56 22.84 27.78
N PRO A 361 11.57 22.83 26.85
CA PRO A 361 11.18 24.03 26.12
C PRO A 361 10.24 24.92 26.92
N GLU A 362 10.62 26.19 27.11
CA GLU A 362 9.75 27.23 27.68
C GLU A 362 8.51 27.48 26.79
N MET A 363 7.32 27.39 27.38
CA MET A 363 6.06 27.76 26.74
C MET A 363 5.82 29.28 26.83
N PRO A 364 5.46 29.97 25.71
CA PRO A 364 5.01 31.34 25.79
C PRO A 364 3.63 31.45 26.45
N SER A 365 3.52 32.42 27.36
CA SER A 365 2.34 32.72 28.14
C SER A 365 1.14 33.16 27.29
N GLY A 366 0.04 32.44 27.43
CA GLY A 366 -1.31 32.95 27.16
C GLY A 366 -1.95 32.48 25.86
N GLN A 367 -2.61 31.32 25.89
CA GLN A 367 -3.90 31.10 25.22
C GLN A 367 -4.60 29.87 25.80
N GLN A 368 -5.87 30.05 26.18
CA GLN A 368 -6.73 29.07 26.85
C GLN A 368 -7.13 27.93 25.90
N LYS A 369 -7.15 26.70 26.43
CA LYS A 369 -7.69 25.50 25.79
C LYS A 369 -9.19 25.66 25.52
N TRP A 370 -9.59 25.34 24.28
CA TRP A 370 -10.93 24.85 23.95
C TRP A 370 -10.81 23.41 23.48
#